data_AF-A0A954VHX2-F1
#
_entry.id   AF-A0A954VHX2-F1
#
_cell.length_a   1.000
_cell.length_b   1.000
_cell.length_c   1.000
_cell.angle_alpha   90.00
_cell.angle_beta   90.00
_cell.angle_gamma   90.00
#
_symmetry.space_group_name_H-M   'P 1'
#
loop_
_entity.id
_entity.type
_entity.pdbx_description
1 polymer ?
#
loop_
_entity_poly.entity_id
_entity_poly.type
_entity_poly.pdbx_seq_one_letter_code
_entity_poly.pdbx_strand_id
1 'polypeptide(L)' 'MANKPVFSSKTNRVEVAVWRNESEDTIWHNITFQKNYRDDDGTIKATSNFKMDDLPAIAFLAAKAYDFLASGEDI' A
#
# COMPACT_ATOMS: atom_id res chain seq x y z
N MET A 1 -12.96 14.21 4.46
CA MET A 1 -13.16 12.74 4.53
C MET A 1 -11.88 12.09 4.04
N ALA A 2 -11.30 11.15 4.78
CA ALA A 2 -10.14 10.41 4.28
C ALA A 2 -10.62 9.48 3.16
N ASN A 3 -10.05 9.60 1.96
CA ASN A 3 -10.31 8.63 0.89
C ASN A 3 -9.89 7.26 1.39
N LYS A 4 -10.74 6.24 1.23
CA LYS A 4 -10.32 4.86 1.50
C LYS A 4 -9.46 4.38 0.32
N PRO A 5 -8.43 3.53 0.56
CA PRO A 5 -7.74 2.90 -0.54
C PRO A 5 -8.71 2.03 -1.33
N VAL A 6 -8.56 2.06 -2.66
CA VAL A 6 -9.35 1.23 -3.58
C VAL A 6 -8.86 -0.21 -3.62
N PHE A 7 -7.59 -0.41 -3.27
CA PHE A 7 -7.00 -1.71 -3.04
C PHE A 7 -6.03 -1.62 -1.87
N SER A 8 -6.06 -2.62 -0.98
CA SER A 8 -5.00 -2.83 -0.02
C SER A 8 -4.70 -4.31 0.13
N SER A 9 -3.42 -4.62 0.36
CA SER A 9 -2.98 -5.98 0.64
C SER A 9 -1.82 -5.97 1.61
N LYS A 10 -1.72 -7.02 2.42
CA LYS A 10 -0.71 -7.12 3.47
C LYS A 10 0.00 -8.46 3.37
N THR A 11 1.30 -8.45 3.66
CA THR A 11 2.12 -9.64 3.79
C THR A 11 3.11 -9.41 4.92
N ASN A 12 3.06 -10.30 5.93
CA ASN A 12 3.80 -10.14 7.18
C ASN A 12 3.51 -8.78 7.86
N ARG A 13 4.51 -7.91 7.98
CA ARG A 13 4.39 -6.58 8.58
C ARG A 13 4.26 -5.46 7.54
N VAL A 14 4.38 -5.78 6.25
CA VAL A 14 4.32 -4.80 5.16
C VAL A 14 2.92 -4.80 4.55
N GLU A 15 2.41 -3.61 4.29
CA GLU A 15 1.11 -3.35 3.68
C GLU A 15 1.31 -2.43 2.47
N VAL A 16 0.58 -2.71 1.39
CA VAL A 16 0.45 -1.83 0.23
C VAL A 16 -0.98 -1.30 0.19
N ALA A 17 -1.13 -0.04 -0.19
CA ALA A 17 -2.42 0.59 -0.43
C ALA A 17 -2.35 1.41 -1.73
N VAL A 18 -3.39 1.26 -2.56
CA VAL A 18 -3.60 2.01 -3.81
C VAL A 18 -4.73 2.99 -3.57
N TRP A 19 -4.51 4.25 -3.92
CA TRP A 19 -5.41 5.36 -3.69
C TRP A 19 -5.80 5.96 -5.02
N ARG A 20 -7.08 5.87 -5.38
CA ARG A 20 -7.64 6.55 -6.54
C ARG A 20 -7.80 8.03 -6.23
N ASN A 21 -7.24 8.87 -7.10
CA ASN A 21 -7.40 10.30 -7.07
C ASN A 21 -7.99 10.74 -8.41
N GLU A 22 -8.81 11.78 -8.39
CA GLU A 22 -9.43 12.33 -9.57
C GLU A 22 -9.40 13.85 -9.53
N SER A 23 -9.32 14.44 -10.72
CA SER A 23 -9.58 15.84 -11.01
C SER A 23 -10.48 15.89 -12.24
N GLU A 24 -10.97 17.08 -12.61
CA GLU A 24 -11.97 17.24 -13.69
C GLU A 24 -11.60 16.51 -15.00
N ASP A 25 -10.31 16.42 -15.33
CA ASP A 25 -9.84 15.84 -16.59
C ASP A 25 -8.98 14.57 -16.43
N THR A 26 -8.68 14.11 -15.21
CA THR A 26 -7.69 13.03 -15.03
C THR A 26 -7.93 12.21 -13.77
N ILE A 27 -7.84 10.89 -13.91
CA ILE A 27 -7.78 9.93 -12.80
C ILE A 27 -6.36 9.39 -12.71
N TRP A 28 -5.82 9.30 -11.49
CA TRP A 28 -4.51 8.68 -11.25
C TRP A 28 -4.49 7.95 -9.91
N HIS A 29 -3.50 7.07 -9.75
CA HIS A 29 -3.35 6.24 -8.57
C HIS A 29 -2.05 6.55 -7.85
N ASN A 30 -2.14 6.77 -6.54
CA ASN A 30 -0.99 6.79 -5.67
C ASN A 30 -0.85 5.43 -5.00
N ILE A 31 0.38 4.93 -4.88
CA ILE A 31 0.68 3.65 -4.23
C ILE A 31 1.55 3.94 -3.02
N THR A 32 1.16 3.44 -1.85
CA THR A 32 1.90 3.60 -0.60
C THR A 32 2.24 2.25 -0.01
N PHE A 33 3.47 2.10 0.48
CA PHE A 33 3.89 0.98 1.31
C PHE A 33 4.10 1.44 2.74
N GLN A 34 3.64 0.64 3.70
CA GLN A 34 3.87 0.87 5.13
C GLN A 34 4.28 -0.43 5.82
N LYS A 35 5.13 -0.33 6.83
CA LYS A 35 5.47 -1.43 7.72
C LYS A 35 4.96 -1.16 9.13
N ASN A 36 4.23 -2.11 9.67
CA ASN A 36 3.71 -2.05 11.04
C ASN A 36 4.71 -2.67 12.02
N TYR A 37 4.99 -1.96 13.11
CA TYR A 37 5.80 -2.43 14.23
C TYR A 37 5.12 -2.08 15.54
N ARG A 38 5.48 -2.78 16.61
CA ARG A 38 5.08 -2.40 17.97
C ARG A 38 6.20 -1.56 18.57
N ASP A 39 5.85 -0.42 19.14
CA ASP A 39 6.78 0.37 19.95
C ASP A 39 6.88 -0.19 21.38
N ASP A 40 7.73 0.45 22.18
CA ASP A 40 8.00 0.06 23.57
C ASP A 40 6.77 0.12 24.47
N ASP A 41 5.78 0.95 24.13
CA ASP A 41 4.50 1.06 24.83
C ASP A 41 3.46 0.01 24.36
N GLY A 42 3.85 -0.88 23.44
CA GLY A 42 2.98 -1.90 22.86
C GLY A 42 2.00 -1.37 21.81
N THR A 43 2.11 -0.10 21.44
CA THR A 43 1.27 0.54 20.43
C THR A 43 1.75 0.15 19.03
N ILE A 44 0.80 -0.19 18.15
CA ILE A 44 1.12 -0.48 16.74
C ILE A 44 1.33 0.86 16.02
N LYS A 45 2.52 1.04 15.44
CA LYS A 45 2.89 2.17 14.61
C LYS A 45 3.25 1.72 13.20
N ALA A 46 3.06 2.62 12.24
CA ALA A 46 3.45 2.43 10.84
C ALA A 46 4.70 3.26 10.52
N THR A 47 5.58 2.73 9.67
CA THR A 47 6.75 3.44 9.13
C THR A 47 6.90 3.15 7.64
N SER A 48 7.51 4.09 6.90
CA SER A 48 7.97 3.90 5.52
C SER A 48 9.44 3.47 5.44
N ASN A 49 10.05 3.07 6.57
CA ASN A 49 11.42 2.58 6.60
C ASN A 49 11.49 1.04 6.53
N PHE A 50 12.21 0.54 5.52
CA PHE A 50 12.29 -0.89 5.20
C PHE A 50 13.71 -1.43 5.39
N LYS A 51 13.80 -2.71 5.72
CA LYS A 51 15.05 -3.47 5.86
C LYS A 51 15.16 -4.48 4.72
N MET A 52 16.32 -5.12 4.59
CA MET A 52 16.56 -6.14 3.56
C MET A 52 15.53 -7.29 3.62
N ASP A 53 15.09 -7.68 4.81
CA ASP A 53 14.09 -8.73 5.01
C ASP A 53 12.67 -8.34 4.57
N ASP A 54 12.40 -7.03 4.44
CA ASP A 54 11.11 -6.53 3.95
C ASP A 54 11.00 -6.60 2.42
N LEU A 55 12.13 -6.65 1.70
CA LEU A 55 12.16 -6.55 0.23
C LEU A 55 11.34 -7.63 -0.49
N PRO A 56 11.35 -8.92 -0.10
CA PRO A 56 10.51 -9.92 -0.75
C PRO A 56 9.01 -9.62 -0.60
N ALA A 57 8.59 -9.11 0.56
CA ALA A 57 7.20 -8.72 0.80
C ALA A 57 6.82 -7.50 -0.05
N ILE A 58 7.70 -6.50 -0.16
CA ILE A 58 7.49 -5.32 -1.01
C ILE A 58 7.34 -5.74 -2.47
N ALA A 59 8.25 -6.57 -2.99
CA ALA A 59 8.21 -7.03 -4.38
C ALA A 59 6.91 -7.78 -4.69
N PHE A 60 6.50 -8.69 -3.80
CA PHE A 60 5.25 -9.43 -3.94
C PHE A 60 4.01 -8.52 -3.90
N LEU A 61 3.97 -7.57 -2.98
CA LEU A 61 2.86 -6.63 -2.85
C LEU A 61 2.83 -5.62 -4.00
N ALA A 62 3.98 -5.24 -4.56
CA ALA A 62 4.07 -4.40 -5.75
C ALA A 62 3.49 -5.12 -6.97
N ALA A 63 3.80 -6.41 -7.16
CA ALA A 63 3.22 -7.21 -8.23
C ALA A 63 1.69 -7.29 -8.10
N LYS A 64 1.16 -7.52 -6.88
CA LYS A 64 -0.29 -7.52 -6.64
C LYS A 64 -0.97 -6.18 -6.93
N ALA A 65 -0.35 -5.07 -6.52
CA ALA A 65 -0.88 -3.75 -6.80
C ALA A 65 -0.87 -3.45 -8.31
N TYR A 66 0.17 -3.91 -9.01
CA TYR A 66 0.24 -3.82 -10.47
C TYR A 66 -0.86 -4.66 -11.13
N ASP A 67 -1.06 -5.92 -10.73
CA ASP A 67 -2.11 -6.78 -11.29
C ASP A 67 -3.51 -6.16 -11.10
N PHE A 68 -3.79 -5.61 -9.91
CA PHE A 68 -5.03 -4.88 -9.64
C PHE A 68 -5.21 -3.71 -10.61
N LEU A 69 -4.20 -2.83 -10.73
CA LEU A 69 -4.25 -1.67 -11.64
C LEU A 69 -4.37 -2.08 -13.12
N ALA A 70 -3.65 -3.12 -13.54
CA ALA A 70 -3.61 -3.60 -14.92
C ALA A 70 -4.89 -4.33 -15.33
N SER A 71 -5.58 -4.97 -14.37
CA SER A 71 -6.87 -5.62 -14.61
C SER A 71 -8.01 -4.64 -14.88
N GLY A 72 -7.83 -3.35 -14.53
CA GLY A 72 -8.88 -2.34 -14.64
C GLY A 72 -9.99 -2.49 -13.61
N GLU A 73 -9.78 -3.22 -12.53
CA GLU A 73 -10.79 -3.46 -11.46
C GLU A 73 -11.17 -2.19 -10.68
N ASP A 74 -10.49 -1.06 -10.95
CA ASP A 74 -10.80 0.28 -10.43
C ASP A 74 -11.40 1.25 -11.47
N ILE A 75 -11.58 0.82 -12.73
CA ILE A 75 -12.18 1.63 -13.82
C ILE A 75 -13.71 1.57 -13.74
#